data_AF-A0A355GAL1-F1
#
_entry.id   AF-A0A355GAL1-F1
#
_cell.length_a   1.000
_cell.length_b   1.000
_cell.length_c   1.000
_cell.angle_alpha   90.00
_cell.angle_beta   90.00
_cell.angle_gamma   90.00
#
_symmetry.space_group_name_H-M   'P 1'
#
loop_
_entity.id
_entity.type
_entity.pdbx_description
1 polymer ?
#
loop_
_entity_poly.entity_id
_entity_poly.type
_entity_poly.pdbx_seq_one_letter_code
_entity_poly.pdbx_strand_id
1 'polypeptide(L)' 'MKEKTREQYEARAKIAKAMAHPSRLLMLDLLQKQEMCVNDISEKVGADQSTVSKHLSILKD' A
#
# COMPACT_ATOMS: atom_id res chain seq x y z
N MET A 1 -27.87 -7.47 11.57
CA MET A 1 -26.70 -6.90 10.85
C MET A 1 -27.21 -6.29 9.56
N LYS A 2 -26.79 -5.08 9.18
CA LYS A 2 -27.16 -4.54 7.85
C LYS A 2 -26.39 -5.33 6.78
N GLU A 3 -27.07 -5.78 5.74
CA GLU A 3 -26.42 -6.38 4.59
C GLU A 3 -25.47 -5.37 3.93
N LYS A 4 -24.34 -5.86 3.43
CA LYS A 4 -23.36 -5.00 2.76
C LYS A 4 -23.80 -4.72 1.33
N THR A 5 -23.70 -3.46 0.91
CA THR A 5 -24.04 -3.08 -0.46
C THR A 5 -22.96 -3.56 -1.43
N ARG A 6 -23.30 -3.67 -2.72
CA ARG A 6 -22.33 -3.95 -3.79
C ARG A 6 -21.18 -2.95 -3.77
N GLU A 7 -21.48 -1.67 -3.59
CA GLU A 7 -20.50 -0.58 -3.50
C GLU A 7 -19.49 -0.80 -2.36
N GLN A 8 -19.93 -1.33 -1.21
CA GLN A 8 -19.03 -1.66 -0.11
C GLN A 8 -18.07 -2.80 -0.47
N TYR A 9 -18.50 -3.77 -1.26
CA TYR A 9 -17.62 -4.82 -1.77
C TYR A 9 -16.64 -4.29 -2.82
N GLU A 10 -17.09 -3.39 -3.70
CA GLU A 10 -16.23 -2.75 -4.70
C GLU A 10 -15.13 -1.90 -4.03
N ALA A 11 -15.47 -1.13 -2.99
CA ALA A 11 -14.50 -0.39 -2.20
C ALA A 11 -13.47 -1.31 -1.51
N ARG A 12 -13.92 -2.42 -0.91
CA ARG A 12 -13.04 -3.42 -0.30
C ARG A 12 -12.13 -4.10 -1.32
N ALA A 13 -12.66 -4.43 -2.50
CA ALA A 13 -11.88 -5.03 -3.58
C ALA A 13 -10.78 -4.07 -4.07
N LYS A 14 -11.07 -2.77 -4.16
CA LYS A 14 -10.06 -1.74 -4.49
C LYS A 14 -8.91 -1.75 -3.47
N ILE A 15 -9.22 -1.74 -2.17
CA ILE A 15 -8.22 -1.80 -1.10
C ILE A 15 -7.38 -3.09 -1.19
N ALA A 16 -8.05 -4.24 -1.32
CA ALA A 16 -7.35 -5.53 -1.44
C ALA A 16 -6.40 -5.57 -2.65
N LYS A 17 -6.83 -5.03 -3.80
CA LYS A 17 -6.00 -4.92 -5.01
C LYS A 17 -4.81 -3.97 -4.82
N ALA A 18 -5.00 -2.88 -4.08
CA ALA A 18 -3.93 -1.96 -3.70
C ALA A 18 -2.91 -2.61 -2.75
N MET A 19 -3.32 -3.58 -1.93
CA MET A 19 -2.42 -4.27 -0.98
C MET A 19 -1.74 -5.52 -1.55
N ALA A 20 -2.29 -6.15 -2.60
CA ALA A 20 -1.83 -7.44 -3.14
C ALA A 20 -0.47 -7.36 -3.89
N HIS A 21 0.60 -6.93 -3.23
CA HIS A 21 1.98 -7.02 -3.72
C HIS A 21 2.95 -7.03 -2.51
N PRO A 22 3.99 -7.88 -2.50
CA PRO A 22 4.88 -8.01 -1.36
C PRO A 22 5.52 -6.68 -0.92
N SER A 23 6.06 -5.90 -1.87
CA SER A 23 6.67 -4.59 -1.57
C SER A 23 5.69 -3.61 -0.92
N ARG A 24 4.41 -3.64 -1.30
CA ARG A 24 3.39 -2.74 -0.74
C ARG A 24 3.04 -3.14 0.69
N LEU A 25 2.95 -4.44 0.98
CA LEU A 25 2.76 -4.93 2.35
C LEU A 25 3.94 -4.55 3.25
N LEU A 26 5.17 -4.72 2.76
CA LEU A 26 6.37 -4.29 3.48
C LEU A 26 6.38 -2.78 3.74
N MET A 27 6.01 -1.95 2.75
CA MET A 27 5.90 -0.50 2.94
C MET A 27 4.88 -0.13 4.02
N LEU A 28 3.71 -0.80 4.03
CA LEU A 28 2.70 -0.58 5.07
C LEU A 28 3.22 -0.96 6.46
N ASP A 29 3.92 -2.10 6.60
CA ASP A 29 4.53 -2.53 7.87
C ASP A 29 5.61 -1.55 8.37
N LEU A 30 6.36 -0.94 7.46
CA LEU A 30 7.37 0.07 7.79
C LEU A 30 6.71 1.37 8.25
N LEU A 31 5.75 1.87 7.47
CA LEU A 31 5.04 3.13 7.73
C LEU A 31 4.10 3.06 8.93
N GLN A 32 3.60 1.87 9.28
CA GLN A 32 2.85 1.66 10.52
C GLN A 32 3.72 1.90 11.76
N LYS A 33 5.03 1.64 11.68
CA LYS A 33 5.95 1.78 12.82
C LYS A 33 6.41 3.22 13.01
N GLN A 34 6.68 3.93 11.92
CA GLN A 34 7.13 5.31 11.94
C GLN A 34 7.01 5.96 10.56
N GLU A 35 7.00 7.30 10.54
CA GLU A 35 7.16 8.06 9.31
C GLU A 35 8.57 7.85 8.74
N MET A 36 8.67 7.72 7.41
CA MET A 36 9.93 7.45 6.72
C MET A 36 10.00 8.22 5.40
N CYS A 37 11.20 8.65 5.01
CA CYS A 37 11.39 9.23 3.69
C CYS A 37 11.51 8.13 2.61
N VAL A 38 11.28 8.50 1.35
CA VAL A 38 11.30 7.55 0.23
C VAL A 38 12.66 6.85 0.06
N ASN A 39 13.76 7.52 0.42
CA ASN A 39 15.10 6.96 0.36
C ASN A 39 15.24 5.78 1.33
N ASP A 40 14.85 5.98 2.59
CA ASP A 40 14.92 4.93 3.62
C ASP A 40 14.03 3.73 3.28
N ILE A 41 12.84 3.99 2.71
CA ILE A 41 11.93 2.94 2.26
C ILE A 41 12.56 2.16 1.10
N SER A 42 13.20 2.85 0.15
CA SER A 42 13.87 2.22 -1.00
C SER A 42 14.99 1.28 -0.58
N GLU A 43 15.81 1.69 0.40
CA GLU A 43 16.86 0.84 0.97
C GLU A 43 16.29 -0.40 1.66
N LYS A 44 15.21 -0.26 2.44
CA LYS A 44 14.61 -1.39 3.17
C LYS A 44 13.83 -2.35 2.26
N VAL A 45 13.19 -1.83 1.22
CA VAL A 45 12.41 -2.63 0.25
C VAL A 45 13.32 -3.28 -0.79
N GLY A 46 14.52 -2.75 -1.03
CA GLY A 46 15.45 -3.25 -2.04
C GLY A 46 15.00 -2.92 -3.47
N ALA A 47 14.36 -1.76 -3.66
CA ALA A 47 13.86 -1.30 -4.95
C ALA A 47 14.31 0.15 -5.20
N ASP A 48 14.37 0.55 -6.47
CA ASP A 48 14.67 1.93 -6.82
C ASP A 48 13.55 2.89 -6.38
N GLN A 49 13.90 4.17 -6.19
CA GLN A 49 12.97 5.19 -5.71
C GLN A 49 11.74 5.38 -6.63
N SER A 50 11.89 5.17 -7.94
CA SER A 50 10.77 5.32 -8.88
C SER A 50 9.76 4.18 -8.71
N THR A 51 10.25 2.96 -8.49
CA THR A 51 9.43 1.79 -8.15
C THR A 51 8.73 1.98 -6.80
N VAL A 52 9.45 2.44 -5.77
CA VAL A 52 8.84 2.72 -4.46
C VAL A 52 7.78 3.82 -4.55
N SER A 53 8.08 4.93 -5.22
CA SER A 53 7.13 6.04 -5.39
C SER A 53 5.86 5.58 -6.09
N LYS A 54 5.99 4.78 -7.16
CA LYS A 54 4.85 4.20 -7.86
C LYS A 54 4.00 3.31 -6.95
N HIS A 55 4.62 2.48 -6.13
CA HIS A 55 3.88 1.65 -5.16
C HIS A 55 3.17 2.48 -4.09
N LEU A 56 3.80 3.54 -3.57
CA LEU A 56 3.19 4.46 -2.62
C LEU A 56 2.00 5.22 -3.22
N SER A 57 2.08 5.63 -4.49
CA SER A 57 0.95 6.24 -5.20
C SER A 57 -0.24 5.27 -5.28
N ILE A 58 -0.02 4.00 -5.62
CA ILE A 58 -1.08 2.99 -5.66
C ILE A 58 -1.72 2.75 -4.28
N LEU A 59 -0.94 2.87 -3.21
CA LEU A 59 -1.43 2.72 -1.83
C LEU A 59 -2.20 3.94 -1.34
N LYS A 60 -1.90 5.13 -1.86
CA LYS A 60 -2.56 6.39 -1.53
C LYS A 60 -3.95 6.52 -2.17
N ASP A 61 -4.12 5.98 -3.37
CA ASP A 61 -5.31 6.16 -4.22
C ASP A 61 -6.50 5.26 -3.86
#